data_AF-A0A971UIP6-F1
#
_entry.id   AF-A0A971UIP6-F1
#
_cell.length_a   1.000
_cell.length_b   1.000
_cell.length_c   1.000
_cell.angle_alpha   90.00
_cell.angle_beta   90.00
_cell.angle_gamma   90.00
#
_symmetry.space_group_name_H-M   'P 1'
#
loop_
_entity.id
_entity.type
_entity.pdbx_description
1 polymer ?
#
loop_
_entity_poly.entity_id
_entity_poly.type
_entity_poly.pdbx_seq_one_letter_code
_entity_poly.pdbx_strand_id
1 'polypeptide(L)'
;MCALGLIICGFPAVRAGEYQPQGVEFATREVVIVDSAFQVLREIMAIPAQGIPGSMLADAQGIVIVPGLLKGGFVVGVRHGRGVVLVRDDAGSWRPPAFITLTGGSLGWQIGVQAADLVLVFKTRTSVESLMRGKFTIGGGIAAAAGPVGRQAEAGTDAGLRAEIYSYSRSRGLFAGVALDGSVIQVDTRANAAYYGVIGAGPPPAVPPSAQRLLDEVSRYTYTEHDRVRVTAVPGAGNVAHGQVAQQTLADASRRLAAILDVNWRQYLALPAEVYGTDRQPSLELLQKSLAKFDRVAAEPQYQSLAQRTEFQQTHALLRARCAEQAASARLTLPPPPSDDFQAIRRQ
;
A
#
# COMPACT_ATOMS: atom_id res chain seq x y z
N MET A 1 70.77 -2.66 -17.07
CA MET A 1 70.51 -1.52 -16.16
C MET A 1 69.14 -0.96 -16.55
N CYS A 2 68.06 -1.54 -16.00
CA CYS A 2 67.26 -0.99 -14.88
C CYS A 2 66.55 0.34 -15.19
N ALA A 3 65.23 0.27 -15.44
CA ALA A 3 64.21 0.92 -14.59
C ALA A 3 62.79 0.63 -15.14
N LEU A 4 62.12 -0.36 -14.55
CA LEU A 4 60.66 -0.53 -14.65
C LEU A 4 60.00 0.53 -13.76
N GLY A 5 59.31 1.50 -14.34
CA GLY A 5 58.47 2.46 -13.60
C GLY A 5 57.07 1.91 -13.37
N LEU A 6 56.81 1.41 -12.17
CA LEU A 6 55.49 0.95 -11.71
C LEU A 6 54.63 2.18 -11.39
N ILE A 7 53.66 2.51 -12.24
CA ILE A 7 52.65 3.53 -11.94
C ILE A 7 51.60 2.89 -11.01
N ILE A 8 51.73 3.15 -9.72
CA ILE A 8 50.71 2.76 -8.73
C ILE A 8 49.53 3.72 -8.87
N CYS A 9 48.37 3.19 -9.28
CA CYS A 9 47.08 3.86 -9.22
C CYS A 9 46.76 4.32 -7.79
N GLY A 10 46.75 5.63 -7.55
CA GLY A 10 46.18 6.21 -6.33
C GLY A 10 44.65 6.19 -6.40
N PHE A 11 44.02 5.10 -5.94
CA PHE A 11 42.60 5.14 -5.56
C PHE A 11 42.48 5.92 -4.24
N PRO A 12 41.63 6.96 -4.14
CA PRO A 12 41.37 7.57 -2.85
C PRO A 12 40.74 6.52 -1.94
N ALA A 13 41.32 6.35 -0.74
CA ALA A 13 40.78 5.47 0.28
C ALA A 13 39.39 5.97 0.71
N VAL A 14 38.35 5.31 0.22
CA VAL A 14 36.98 5.45 0.75
C VAL A 14 37.00 4.96 2.20
N ARG A 15 36.66 5.84 3.15
CA ARG A 15 36.45 5.46 4.55
C ARG A 15 35.31 4.43 4.60
N ALA A 16 35.53 3.35 5.34
CA ALA A 16 34.48 2.40 5.69
C ALA A 16 33.47 3.08 6.64
N GLY A 17 32.45 3.69 6.05
CA GLY A 17 31.38 4.39 6.76
C GLY A 17 30.72 5.38 5.82
N GLU A 18 29.45 5.15 5.49
CA GLU A 18 28.56 6.00 4.69
C GLU A 18 28.69 5.90 3.16
N TYR A 19 28.31 4.74 2.63
CA TYR A 19 27.56 4.66 1.37
C TYR A 19 26.17 4.11 1.68
N GLN A 20 25.19 4.99 1.92
CA GLN A 20 23.78 4.63 1.95
C GLN A 20 23.18 4.96 0.58
N PRO A 21 22.98 3.97 -0.30
CA PRO A 21 22.32 4.23 -1.58
C PRO A 21 20.87 4.60 -1.31
N GLN A 22 20.46 5.78 -1.79
CA GLN A 22 19.04 6.13 -1.85
C GLN A 22 18.34 5.18 -2.85
N GLY A 23 17.38 4.39 -2.36
CA GLY A 23 16.20 3.98 -3.12
C GLY A 23 16.36 2.99 -4.27
N VAL A 24 17.41 2.17 -4.30
CA VAL A 24 17.41 0.97 -5.17
C VAL A 24 16.96 -0.21 -4.33
N GLU A 25 15.67 -0.53 -4.38
CA GLU A 25 15.14 -1.79 -3.87
C GLU A 25 15.76 -2.89 -4.74
N PHE A 26 16.78 -3.59 -4.24
CA PHE A 26 17.30 -4.76 -4.93
C PHE A 26 16.13 -5.72 -5.14
N ALA A 27 15.97 -6.27 -6.35
CA ALA A 27 14.89 -7.19 -6.68
C ALA A 27 15.06 -8.50 -5.88
N THR A 28 14.68 -8.48 -4.60
CA THR A 28 14.57 -9.67 -3.78
C THR A 28 13.40 -10.48 -4.27
N ARG A 29 13.40 -11.77 -3.94
CA ARG A 29 12.32 -12.68 -4.34
C ARG A 29 10.95 -12.16 -3.87
N GLU A 30 10.91 -11.60 -2.67
CA GLU A 30 9.71 -11.05 -2.04
C GLU A 30 9.17 -9.83 -2.79
N VAL A 31 10.05 -8.91 -3.20
CA VAL A 31 9.69 -7.74 -4.02
C VAL A 31 9.11 -8.17 -5.37
N VAL A 32 9.74 -9.17 -6.02
CA VAL A 32 9.25 -9.72 -7.28
C VAL A 32 7.86 -10.34 -7.13
N ILE A 33 7.57 -11.03 -6.03
CA ILE A 33 6.24 -11.60 -5.75
C ILE A 33 5.20 -10.49 -5.59
N VAL A 34 5.51 -9.42 -4.85
CA VAL A 34 4.59 -8.29 -4.63
C VAL A 34 4.32 -7.54 -5.93
N ASP A 35 5.36 -7.23 -6.71
CA ASP A 35 5.21 -6.58 -8.01
C ASP A 35 4.44 -7.47 -9.00
N SER A 36 4.67 -8.78 -8.98
CA SER A 36 3.90 -9.73 -9.79
C SER A 36 2.43 -9.76 -9.38
N ALA A 37 2.14 -9.69 -8.08
CA ALA A 37 0.76 -9.60 -7.57
C ALA A 37 0.07 -8.29 -8.02
N PHE A 38 0.80 -7.17 -8.00
CA PHE A 38 0.33 -5.90 -8.55
C PHE A 38 -0.01 -6.00 -10.04
N GLN A 39 0.87 -6.61 -10.84
CA GLN A 39 0.60 -6.81 -12.28
C GLN A 39 -0.60 -7.74 -12.50
N VAL A 40 -0.70 -8.85 -11.77
CA VAL A 40 -1.82 -9.78 -11.88
C VAL A 40 -3.16 -9.09 -11.62
N LEU A 41 -3.25 -8.30 -10.55
CA LEU A 41 -4.47 -7.56 -10.24
C LEU A 41 -4.82 -6.59 -11.37
N ARG A 42 -3.84 -5.78 -11.81
CA ARG A 42 -4.05 -4.81 -12.89
C ARG A 42 -4.49 -5.48 -14.19
N GLU A 43 -3.87 -6.60 -14.55
CA GLU A 43 -4.17 -7.34 -15.77
C GLU A 43 -5.55 -8.00 -15.72
N ILE A 44 -5.93 -8.61 -14.59
CA ILE A 44 -7.28 -9.19 -14.42
C ILE A 44 -8.34 -8.09 -14.50
N MET A 45 -8.13 -6.96 -13.82
CA MET A 45 -9.07 -5.84 -13.81
C MET A 45 -9.19 -5.15 -15.18
N ALA A 46 -8.15 -5.22 -16.01
CA ALA A 46 -8.16 -4.65 -17.36
C ALA A 46 -8.96 -5.48 -18.39
N ILE A 47 -9.41 -6.71 -18.06
CA ILE A 47 -10.16 -7.55 -19.01
C ILE A 47 -11.64 -7.12 -19.04
N PRO A 48 -12.15 -6.51 -20.13
CA PRO A 48 -13.46 -5.84 -20.15
C PRO A 48 -14.69 -6.73 -19.88
N ALA A 49 -14.54 -8.06 -19.96
CA ALA A 49 -15.61 -9.04 -19.74
C ALA A 49 -15.27 -10.13 -18.71
N GLN A 50 -14.08 -10.10 -18.10
CA GLN A 50 -13.60 -11.15 -17.17
C GLN A 50 -13.00 -10.60 -15.88
N GLY A 51 -12.95 -9.27 -15.73
CA GLY A 51 -12.51 -8.63 -14.50
C GLY A 51 -13.42 -8.96 -13.32
N ILE A 52 -12.86 -8.78 -12.12
CA ILE A 52 -13.59 -8.94 -10.87
C ILE A 52 -14.59 -7.78 -10.77
N PRO A 53 -15.89 -8.03 -10.59
CA PRO A 53 -16.87 -6.95 -10.45
C PRO A 53 -16.50 -6.02 -9.28
N GLY A 54 -16.68 -4.71 -9.44
CA GLY A 54 -16.32 -3.73 -8.41
C GLY A 54 -17.03 -4.00 -7.08
N SER A 55 -18.30 -4.44 -7.14
CA SER A 55 -19.09 -4.86 -5.97
C SER A 55 -18.48 -6.04 -5.21
N MET A 56 -17.79 -6.95 -5.89
CA MET A 56 -17.10 -8.08 -5.23
C MET A 56 -15.92 -7.60 -4.39
N LEU A 57 -15.19 -6.59 -4.89
CA LEU A 57 -14.05 -5.98 -4.21
C LEU A 57 -14.46 -4.98 -3.13
N ALA A 58 -15.58 -4.25 -3.30
CA ALA A 58 -16.06 -3.27 -2.35
C ALA A 58 -16.26 -3.85 -0.94
N ASP A 59 -16.93 -5.00 -0.81
CA ASP A 59 -17.12 -5.66 0.49
C ASP A 59 -16.12 -6.80 0.77
N ALA A 60 -14.96 -6.79 0.10
CA ALA A 60 -13.91 -7.75 0.38
C ALA A 60 -13.28 -7.48 1.75
N GLN A 61 -13.19 -8.52 2.58
CA GLN A 61 -12.47 -8.49 3.87
C GLN A 61 -11.01 -8.89 3.71
N GLY A 62 -10.69 -9.64 2.66
CA GLY A 62 -9.33 -10.04 2.33
C GLY A 62 -9.18 -10.37 0.84
N ILE A 63 -8.01 -10.11 0.29
CA ILE A 63 -7.67 -10.42 -1.10
C ILE A 63 -6.36 -11.19 -1.11
N VAL A 64 -6.38 -12.41 -1.63
CA VAL A 64 -5.17 -13.22 -1.86
C VAL A 64 -4.83 -13.16 -3.33
N ILE A 65 -3.57 -12.91 -3.68
CA ILE A 65 -3.08 -12.88 -5.05
C ILE A 65 -1.88 -13.83 -5.13
N VAL A 66 -1.99 -14.87 -5.96
CA VAL A 66 -0.95 -15.87 -6.20
C VAL A 66 -0.54 -15.82 -7.68
N PRO A 67 0.50 -15.06 -8.02
CA PRO A 67 1.03 -15.04 -9.38
C PRO A 67 1.67 -16.40 -9.72
N GLY A 68 1.44 -16.87 -10.95
CA GLY A 68 2.11 -18.06 -11.50
C GLY A 68 1.93 -19.34 -10.67
N LEU A 69 0.74 -19.56 -10.08
CA LEU A 69 0.37 -20.80 -9.42
C LEU A 69 0.63 -21.98 -10.36
N LEU A 70 1.56 -22.85 -9.98
CA LEU A 70 1.92 -24.04 -10.74
C LEU A 70 0.99 -25.18 -10.40
N LYS A 71 0.51 -25.87 -11.42
CA LYS A 71 -0.22 -27.14 -11.33
C LYS A 71 0.51 -28.15 -12.20
N GLY A 72 0.80 -29.33 -11.66
CA GLY A 72 1.42 -30.41 -12.44
C GLY A 72 1.08 -31.78 -11.91
N GLY A 73 0.96 -32.76 -12.80
CA GLY A 73 0.78 -34.16 -12.41
C GLY A 73 0.32 -35.09 -13.52
N PHE A 74 0.20 -36.37 -13.18
CA PHE A 74 -0.40 -37.43 -13.98
C PHE A 74 -1.30 -38.24 -13.05
N VAL A 75 -2.63 -38.16 -13.26
CA VAL A 75 -3.69 -38.76 -12.40
C VAL A 75 -3.80 -38.12 -11.01
N VAL A 76 -2.67 -37.92 -10.32
CA VAL A 76 -2.53 -37.12 -9.09
C VAL A 76 -1.73 -35.87 -9.42
N GLY A 77 -2.34 -34.71 -9.20
CA GLY A 77 -1.74 -33.40 -9.41
C GLY A 77 -1.37 -32.71 -8.12
N VAL A 78 -0.24 -32.01 -8.13
CA VAL A 78 0.19 -31.07 -7.08
C VAL A 78 0.03 -29.65 -7.58
N ARG A 79 -0.27 -28.75 -6.65
CA ARG A 79 -0.29 -27.31 -6.85
C ARG A 79 0.63 -26.64 -5.86
N HIS A 80 1.39 -25.67 -6.33
CA HIS A 80 2.24 -24.86 -5.48
C HIS A 80 2.38 -23.45 -6.04
N GLY A 81 2.23 -22.44 -5.17
CA GLY A 81 2.40 -21.05 -5.52
C GLY A 81 2.74 -20.20 -4.30
N ARG A 82 3.46 -19.11 -4.53
CA ARG A 82 3.71 -18.07 -3.53
C ARG A 82 2.98 -16.81 -3.95
N GLY A 83 2.47 -16.09 -2.96
CA GLY A 83 1.68 -14.91 -3.20
C GLY A 83 1.61 -14.03 -1.98
N VAL A 84 0.65 -13.13 -2.00
CA VAL A 84 0.39 -12.20 -0.92
C VAL A 84 -1.08 -12.19 -0.55
N VAL A 85 -1.36 -11.81 0.69
CA VAL A 85 -2.69 -11.51 1.19
C VAL A 85 -2.74 -10.09 1.71
N LEU A 86 -3.76 -9.34 1.31
CA LEU A 86 -4.12 -8.06 1.89
C LEU A 86 -5.38 -8.26 2.72
N VAL A 87 -5.41 -7.67 3.91
CA VAL A 87 -6.53 -7.78 4.84
C VAL A 87 -7.07 -6.40 5.14
N ARG A 88 -8.40 -6.26 5.10
CA ARG A 88 -9.09 -5.03 5.47
C ARG A 88 -9.37 -5.07 6.98
N ASP A 89 -9.02 -4.00 7.69
CA ASP A 89 -9.28 -3.88 9.12
C ASP A 89 -10.72 -3.44 9.43
N ASP A 90 -11.05 -3.27 10.71
CA ASP A 90 -12.37 -2.80 11.15
C ASP A 90 -12.66 -1.35 10.73
N ALA A 91 -11.61 -0.55 10.51
CA ALA A 91 -11.72 0.82 10.01
C ALA A 91 -11.88 0.88 8.47
N GLY A 92 -11.89 -0.27 7.80
CA GLY A 92 -11.99 -0.35 6.35
C GLY A 92 -10.67 -0.05 5.62
N SER A 93 -9.54 0.06 6.32
CA SER A 93 -8.22 0.29 5.75
C SER A 93 -7.52 -1.02 5.38
N TRP A 94 -6.80 -1.04 4.26
CA TRP A 94 -6.00 -2.20 3.86
C TRP A 94 -4.66 -2.23 4.60
N ARG A 95 -4.36 -3.38 5.21
CA ARG A 95 -3.06 -3.63 5.84
C ARG A 95 -2.00 -3.99 4.79
N PRO A 96 -0.71 -3.69 5.05
CA PRO A 96 0.38 -4.12 4.19
C PRO A 96 0.33 -5.61 3.85
N PRO A 97 0.71 -6.01 2.63
CA PRO A 97 0.59 -7.39 2.18
C PRO A 97 1.42 -8.34 3.05
N ALA A 98 0.83 -9.45 3.46
CA ALA A 98 1.55 -10.54 4.09
C ALA A 98 1.80 -11.66 3.07
N PHE A 99 2.97 -12.27 3.10
CA PHE A 99 3.31 -13.38 2.21
C PHE A 99 2.55 -14.64 2.60
N ILE A 100 2.10 -15.37 1.60
CA ILE A 100 1.48 -16.68 1.75
C ILE A 100 2.08 -17.70 0.78
N THR A 101 1.94 -18.97 1.14
CA THR A 101 2.17 -20.11 0.27
C THR A 101 0.85 -20.87 0.11
N LEU A 102 0.53 -21.24 -1.13
CA LEU A 102 -0.58 -22.12 -1.45
C LEU A 102 -0.02 -23.46 -1.91
N THR A 103 -0.42 -24.54 -1.25
CA THR A 103 -0.06 -25.91 -1.62
C THR A 103 -1.32 -26.77 -1.64
N GLY A 104 -1.57 -27.52 -2.72
CA GLY A 104 -2.77 -28.35 -2.82
C GLY A 104 -2.56 -29.62 -3.61
N GLY A 105 -3.39 -30.61 -3.34
CA GLY A 105 -3.49 -31.82 -4.15
C GLY A 105 -4.76 -31.80 -5.00
N SER A 106 -4.76 -32.50 -6.12
CA SER A 106 -6.00 -32.82 -6.82
C SER A 106 -5.94 -34.14 -7.55
N LEU A 107 -7.09 -34.80 -7.65
CA LEU A 107 -7.30 -35.95 -8.52
C LEU A 107 -7.81 -35.43 -9.87
N GLY A 108 -7.14 -35.78 -10.97
CA GLY A 108 -7.56 -35.31 -12.29
C GLY A 108 -6.82 -35.97 -13.45
N TRP A 109 -7.52 -36.12 -14.58
CA TRP A 109 -7.03 -36.72 -15.82
C TRP A 109 -6.09 -35.81 -16.64
N GLN A 110 -5.67 -34.66 -16.10
CA GLN A 110 -4.82 -33.72 -16.80
C GLN A 110 -3.35 -34.15 -16.72
N ILE A 111 -2.70 -34.22 -17.87
CA ILE A 111 -1.27 -34.53 -18.01
C ILE A 111 -0.55 -33.23 -18.37
N GLY A 112 0.47 -32.88 -17.60
CA GLY A 112 1.39 -31.79 -17.92
C GLY A 112 1.57 -30.78 -16.78
N VAL A 113 2.36 -29.74 -17.07
CA VAL A 113 2.62 -28.62 -16.16
C VAL A 113 1.94 -27.38 -16.72
N GLN A 114 1.23 -26.68 -15.87
CA GLN A 114 0.46 -25.50 -16.23
C GLN A 114 0.67 -24.40 -15.17
N ALA A 115 0.77 -23.13 -15.59
CA ALA A 115 0.80 -21.96 -14.70
C ALA A 115 -0.42 -21.04 -14.90
N ALA A 116 -1.04 -20.60 -13.80
CA ALA A 116 -2.13 -19.62 -13.80
C ALA A 116 -1.93 -18.58 -12.71
N ASP A 117 -2.41 -17.36 -12.93
CA ASP A 117 -2.53 -16.37 -11.88
C ASP A 117 -3.86 -16.57 -11.16
N LEU A 118 -3.84 -16.55 -9.83
CA LEU A 118 -5.03 -16.78 -8.99
C LEU A 118 -5.28 -15.56 -8.09
N VAL A 119 -6.53 -15.09 -8.05
CA VAL A 119 -7.02 -14.10 -7.08
C VAL A 119 -8.16 -14.70 -6.29
N LEU A 120 -8.09 -14.64 -4.97
CA LEU A 120 -9.17 -15.03 -4.07
C LEU A 120 -9.70 -13.81 -3.34
N VAL A 121 -11.02 -13.63 -3.37
CA VAL A 121 -11.73 -12.57 -2.67
C VAL A 121 -12.49 -13.19 -1.50
N PHE A 122 -12.07 -12.84 -0.29
CA PHE A 122 -12.70 -13.28 0.97
C PHE A 122 -13.79 -12.28 1.34
N LYS A 123 -15.02 -12.75 1.54
CA LYS A 123 -16.17 -11.89 1.88
C LYS A 123 -16.47 -11.82 3.39
N THR A 124 -15.86 -12.70 4.20
CA THR A 124 -16.10 -12.71 5.66
C THR A 124 -14.81 -12.52 6.46
N ARG A 125 -14.90 -11.85 7.61
CA ARG A 125 -13.78 -11.66 8.55
C ARG A 125 -13.31 -12.99 9.12
N THR A 126 -14.24 -13.90 9.45
CA THR A 126 -13.95 -15.21 10.00
C THR A 126 -13.05 -16.06 9.08
N SER A 127 -13.28 -16.02 7.77
CA SER A 127 -12.44 -16.75 6.80
C SER A 127 -11.03 -16.15 6.72
N VAL A 128 -10.90 -14.81 6.81
CA VAL A 128 -9.61 -14.10 6.83
C VAL A 128 -8.84 -14.36 8.13
N GLU A 129 -9.50 -14.29 9.29
CA GLU A 129 -8.89 -14.61 10.58
C GLU A 129 -8.38 -16.04 10.63
N SER A 130 -9.15 -16.98 10.09
CA SER A 130 -8.74 -18.38 10.00
C SER A 130 -7.50 -18.56 9.14
N LEU A 131 -7.36 -17.76 8.08
CA LEU A 131 -6.15 -17.69 7.27
C LEU A 131 -4.97 -17.10 8.05
N MET A 132 -5.18 -15.99 8.76
CA MET A 132 -4.12 -15.34 9.53
C MET A 132 -3.63 -16.19 10.71
N ARG A 133 -4.46 -17.09 11.26
CA ARG A 133 -4.07 -18.03 12.34
C ARG A 133 -3.12 -19.14 11.89
N GLY A 134 -2.86 -19.31 10.60
CA GLY A 134 -1.68 -20.03 10.12
C GLY A 134 -1.95 -21.05 9.00
N LYS A 135 -3.02 -21.84 9.05
CA LYS A 135 -3.33 -22.85 8.02
C LYS A 135 -4.80 -22.79 7.65
N PHE A 136 -5.07 -22.39 6.41
CA PHE A 136 -6.41 -22.31 5.85
C PHE A 136 -6.61 -23.39 4.79
N THR A 137 -7.64 -24.22 4.91
CA THR A 137 -7.91 -25.29 3.94
C THR A 137 -9.18 -25.00 3.16
N ILE A 138 -9.06 -24.89 1.84
CA ILE A 138 -10.21 -24.75 0.94
C ILE A 138 -10.85 -26.12 0.70
N GLY A 139 -12.18 -26.21 0.86
CA GLY A 139 -12.94 -27.45 0.70
C GLY A 139 -13.06 -28.33 1.95
N GLY A 140 -12.41 -27.95 3.07
CA GLY A 140 -12.45 -28.69 4.35
C GLY A 140 -13.55 -28.25 5.32
N GLY A 141 -14.49 -27.41 4.89
CA GLY A 141 -15.53 -26.79 5.74
C GLY A 141 -15.89 -25.36 5.35
N ILE A 142 -15.06 -24.71 4.51
CA ILE A 142 -15.33 -23.39 3.92
C ILE A 142 -15.50 -23.54 2.41
N ALA A 143 -16.62 -23.02 1.91
CA ALA A 143 -16.96 -23.06 0.49
C ALA A 143 -16.21 -21.96 -0.28
N ALA A 144 -15.40 -22.38 -1.25
CA ALA A 144 -14.89 -21.49 -2.29
C ALA A 144 -15.65 -21.73 -3.59
N ALA A 145 -16.02 -20.66 -4.29
CA ALA A 145 -16.70 -20.74 -5.57
C ALA A 145 -15.92 -19.97 -6.65
N ALA A 146 -16.17 -20.29 -7.92
CA ALA A 146 -15.76 -19.40 -9.00
C ALA A 146 -16.56 -18.09 -8.91
N GLY A 147 -15.88 -16.95 -9.07
CA GLY A 147 -16.52 -15.64 -9.03
C GLY A 147 -17.31 -15.31 -10.29
N PRO A 148 -18.39 -14.52 -10.19
CA PRO A 148 -19.09 -14.02 -11.37
C PRO A 148 -18.20 -12.99 -12.10
N VAL A 149 -18.33 -12.89 -13.42
CA VAL A 149 -17.46 -12.03 -14.23
C VAL A 149 -18.24 -11.15 -15.19
N GLY A 150 -17.67 -9.98 -15.52
CA GLY A 150 -18.18 -9.07 -16.55
C GLY A 150 -19.42 -8.26 -16.14
N ARG A 151 -19.95 -7.46 -17.07
CA ARG A 151 -21.01 -6.48 -16.80
C ARG A 151 -22.39 -7.05 -16.52
N GLN A 152 -22.71 -8.26 -17.00
CA GLN A 152 -23.97 -8.92 -16.65
C GLN A 152 -23.98 -9.46 -15.19
N ALA A 153 -22.83 -9.66 -14.56
CA ALA A 153 -22.75 -10.09 -13.15
C ALA A 153 -23.30 -9.04 -12.17
N GLU A 154 -23.15 -7.75 -12.49
CA GLU A 154 -23.64 -6.63 -11.67
C GLU A 154 -25.17 -6.50 -11.71
N ALA A 155 -25.83 -7.02 -12.75
CA ALA A 155 -27.29 -7.00 -12.89
C ALA A 155 -27.98 -8.24 -12.27
N GLY A 156 -27.22 -9.31 -11.99
CA GLY A 156 -27.74 -10.58 -11.46
C GLY A 156 -27.32 -10.90 -10.01
N THR A 157 -26.70 -9.94 -9.32
CA THR A 157 -26.01 -10.19 -8.05
C THR A 157 -26.93 -10.39 -6.84
N ASP A 158 -28.22 -10.08 -6.95
CA ASP A 158 -29.24 -10.38 -5.94
C ASP A 158 -29.54 -11.88 -5.81
N ALA A 159 -29.20 -12.69 -6.82
CA ALA A 159 -29.43 -14.13 -6.81
C ALA A 159 -28.23 -14.90 -6.25
N GLY A 160 -28.03 -14.86 -4.93
CA GLY A 160 -27.42 -15.99 -4.20
C GLY A 160 -25.89 -16.09 -4.16
N LEU A 161 -25.16 -14.97 -4.10
CA LEU A 161 -23.75 -14.99 -3.72
C LEU A 161 -23.56 -15.42 -2.24
N ARG A 162 -23.44 -16.73 -1.99
CA ARG A 162 -23.34 -17.33 -0.64
C ARG A 162 -21.97 -17.89 -0.28
N ALA A 163 -21.01 -17.88 -1.20
CA ALA A 163 -19.68 -18.41 -0.91
C ALA A 163 -18.89 -17.43 -0.05
N GLU A 164 -18.14 -17.95 0.92
CA GLU A 164 -17.27 -17.12 1.76
C GLU A 164 -16.05 -16.62 0.97
N ILE A 165 -15.66 -17.36 -0.07
CA ILE A 165 -14.50 -17.10 -0.91
C ILE A 165 -14.87 -17.23 -2.38
N TYR A 166 -14.48 -16.24 -3.16
CA TYR A 166 -14.60 -16.25 -4.61
C TYR A 166 -13.23 -16.31 -5.26
N SER A 167 -13.09 -17.17 -6.26
CA SER A 167 -11.85 -17.39 -6.98
C SER A 167 -11.95 -16.89 -8.42
N TYR A 168 -10.90 -16.21 -8.84
CA TYR A 168 -10.71 -15.68 -10.18
C TYR A 168 -9.34 -16.13 -10.66
N SER A 169 -9.25 -16.56 -11.92
CA SER A 169 -8.02 -17.11 -12.47
C SER A 169 -7.79 -16.60 -13.88
N ARG A 170 -6.55 -16.23 -14.18
CA ARG A 170 -6.09 -15.94 -15.53
C ARG A 170 -4.98 -16.91 -15.91
N SER A 171 -5.19 -17.68 -16.97
CA SER A 171 -4.21 -18.67 -17.41
C SER A 171 -3.30 -18.13 -18.49
N ARG A 172 -2.04 -18.58 -18.49
CA ARG A 172 -1.09 -18.35 -19.58
C ARG A 172 -1.09 -19.51 -20.61
N GLY A 173 -2.17 -20.30 -20.66
CA GLY A 173 -2.31 -21.52 -21.48
C GLY A 173 -3.65 -22.24 -21.27
N LEU A 174 -3.75 -23.53 -21.64
CA LEU A 174 -4.95 -24.37 -21.51
C LEU A 174 -5.23 -24.73 -20.02
N PHE A 175 -6.01 -23.92 -19.33
CA PHE A 175 -6.51 -24.18 -17.97
C PHE A 175 -8.03 -24.24 -17.99
N ALA A 176 -8.59 -25.40 -17.63
CA ALA A 176 -10.00 -25.52 -17.30
C ALA A 176 -10.14 -25.40 -15.77
N GLY A 177 -10.97 -24.46 -15.30
CA GLY A 177 -11.50 -24.32 -13.94
C GLY A 177 -10.56 -24.63 -12.78
N VAL A 178 -10.11 -23.61 -12.04
CA VAL A 178 -9.29 -23.81 -10.84
C VAL A 178 -10.16 -24.38 -9.71
N ALA A 179 -10.28 -25.70 -9.66
CA ALA A 179 -10.78 -26.38 -8.46
C ALA A 179 -9.73 -26.23 -7.35
N LEU A 180 -10.06 -25.44 -6.33
CA LEU A 180 -9.16 -25.13 -5.22
C LEU A 180 -9.31 -26.10 -4.03
N ASP A 181 -10.28 -27.00 -4.08
CA ASP A 181 -10.51 -28.00 -3.04
C ASP A 181 -9.24 -28.81 -2.77
N GLY A 182 -8.98 -29.06 -1.49
CA GLY A 182 -7.76 -29.74 -1.04
C GLY A 182 -6.51 -28.87 -1.07
N SER A 183 -6.66 -27.56 -1.24
CA SER A 183 -5.55 -26.60 -1.15
C SER A 183 -5.46 -25.98 0.23
N VAL A 184 -4.23 -25.82 0.70
CA VAL A 184 -3.85 -25.21 1.95
C VAL A 184 -3.16 -23.89 1.64
N ILE A 185 -3.61 -22.81 2.28
CA ILE A 185 -2.94 -21.51 2.29
C ILE A 185 -2.31 -21.30 3.67
N GLN A 186 -1.05 -20.90 3.69
CA GLN A 186 -0.30 -20.64 4.93
C GLN A 186 0.45 -19.32 4.85
N VAL A 187 0.51 -18.58 5.97
CA VAL A 187 1.33 -17.38 6.08
C VAL A 187 2.82 -17.76 6.06
N ASP A 188 3.60 -17.12 5.19
CA ASP A 188 5.04 -17.32 5.09
C ASP A 188 5.76 -16.28 5.98
N THR A 189 5.91 -16.62 7.26
CA THR A 189 6.57 -15.77 8.25
C THR A 189 8.02 -15.44 7.88
N ARG A 190 8.72 -16.33 7.16
CA ARG A 190 10.10 -16.09 6.74
C ARG A 190 10.17 -15.06 5.62
N ALA A 191 9.30 -15.17 4.63
CA ALA A 191 9.18 -14.16 3.57
C ALA A 191 8.73 -12.81 4.13
N ASN A 192 7.79 -12.79 5.08
CA ASN A 192 7.40 -11.56 5.78
C ASN A 192 8.60 -10.91 6.50
N ALA A 193 9.40 -11.69 7.24
CA ALA A 193 10.57 -11.19 7.93
C ALA A 193 11.65 -10.68 6.95
N ALA A 194 11.87 -11.39 5.83
CA ALA A 194 12.83 -10.99 4.80
C ALA A 194 12.41 -9.70 4.08
N TYR A 195 11.12 -9.54 3.79
CA TYR A 195 10.59 -8.40 3.05
C TYR A 195 10.50 -7.14 3.89
N TYR A 196 9.98 -7.26 5.11
CA TYR A 196 9.86 -6.12 6.01
C TYR A 196 11.17 -5.86 6.76
N GLY A 197 12.11 -6.80 6.83
CA GLY A 197 13.36 -6.61 7.59
C GLY A 197 13.14 -6.63 9.12
N VAL A 198 12.04 -7.23 9.58
CA VAL A 198 11.73 -7.36 11.01
C VAL A 198 12.06 -8.77 11.48
N ILE A 199 13.02 -8.87 12.39
CA ILE A 199 13.23 -10.04 13.25
C ILE A 199 13.06 -9.54 14.70
N GLY A 200 11.86 -9.70 15.29
CA GLY A 200 11.58 -9.35 16.69
C GLY A 200 10.75 -8.07 16.92
N ALA A 201 10.62 -7.68 18.20
CA ALA A 201 9.77 -6.58 18.68
C ALA A 201 10.45 -5.20 18.54
N GLY A 202 10.56 -4.70 17.32
CA GLY A 202 10.89 -3.30 17.01
C GLY A 202 9.71 -2.60 16.32
N PRO A 203 9.69 -1.24 16.26
CA PRO A 203 8.68 -0.53 15.50
C PRO A 203 8.69 -0.99 14.04
N PRO A 204 7.52 -1.11 13.39
CA PRO A 204 7.45 -1.64 12.04
C PRO A 204 8.26 -0.72 11.10
N PRO A 205 9.14 -1.29 10.28
CA PRO A 205 9.87 -0.56 9.25
C PRO A 205 8.88 0.05 8.26
N ALA A 206 9.31 1.13 7.63
CA ALA A 206 8.54 1.78 6.57
C ALA A 206 8.06 0.73 5.56
N VAL A 207 6.77 0.77 5.23
CA VAL A 207 6.17 -0.15 4.24
C VAL A 207 6.96 -0.04 2.94
N PRO A 208 7.52 -1.14 2.38
CA PRO A 208 8.33 -1.07 1.17
C PRO A 208 7.55 -0.47 -0.01
N PRO A 209 8.21 0.25 -0.95
CA PRO A 209 7.53 0.90 -2.08
C PRO A 209 6.70 -0.07 -2.94
N SER A 210 7.17 -1.30 -3.13
CA SER A 210 6.42 -2.36 -3.82
C SER A 210 5.09 -2.69 -3.14
N ALA A 211 5.05 -2.73 -1.80
CA ALA A 211 3.82 -2.92 -1.03
C ALA A 211 2.88 -1.71 -1.13
N GLN A 212 3.41 -0.48 -1.13
CA GLN A 212 2.61 0.74 -1.30
C GLN A 212 1.89 0.75 -2.65
N ARG A 213 2.60 0.42 -3.74
CA ARG A 213 1.98 0.33 -5.08
C ARG A 213 0.82 -0.67 -5.12
N LEU A 214 1.00 -1.83 -4.49
CA LEU A 214 -0.06 -2.84 -4.43
C LEU A 214 -1.25 -2.38 -3.59
N LEU A 215 -1.00 -1.72 -2.45
CA LEU A 215 -2.04 -1.13 -1.61
C LEU A 215 -2.85 -0.07 -2.37
N ASP A 216 -2.18 0.82 -3.10
CA ASP A 216 -2.82 1.86 -3.91
C ASP A 216 -3.69 1.25 -5.02
N GLU A 217 -3.22 0.18 -5.66
CA GLU A 217 -3.96 -0.51 -6.72
C GLU A 217 -5.21 -1.21 -6.16
N VAL A 218 -5.11 -1.91 -5.03
CA VAL A 218 -6.26 -2.50 -4.36
C VAL A 218 -7.25 -1.42 -3.92
N SER A 219 -6.74 -0.31 -3.38
CA SER A 219 -7.55 0.83 -2.94
C SER A 219 -8.34 1.46 -4.08
N ARG A 220 -7.78 1.50 -5.30
CA ARG A 220 -8.47 2.00 -6.49
C ARG A 220 -9.78 1.25 -6.79
N TYR A 221 -9.82 -0.06 -6.55
CA TYR A 221 -10.98 -0.89 -6.90
C TYR A 221 -11.91 -1.19 -5.71
N THR A 222 -11.51 -0.83 -4.49
CA THR A 222 -12.24 -1.18 -3.26
C THR A 222 -12.86 0.02 -2.55
N TYR A 223 -12.37 1.24 -2.79
CA TYR A 223 -13.01 2.46 -2.29
C TYR A 223 -13.79 3.15 -3.40
N THR A 224 -15.06 3.48 -3.14
CA THR A 224 -15.79 4.46 -3.94
C THR A 224 -15.31 5.87 -3.57
N GLU A 225 -15.44 6.85 -4.47
CA GLU A 225 -15.05 8.25 -4.19
C GLU A 225 -15.71 8.80 -2.90
N HIS A 226 -16.89 8.30 -2.54
CA HIS A 226 -17.62 8.67 -1.32
C HIS A 226 -16.95 8.18 -0.02
N ASP A 227 -16.18 7.10 -0.07
CA ASP A 227 -15.52 6.50 1.10
C ASP A 227 -14.13 7.12 1.36
N ARG A 228 -13.53 7.76 0.34
CA ARG A 228 -12.28 8.52 0.47
C ARG A 228 -12.39 9.70 1.45
N VAL A 229 -13.61 10.18 1.72
CA VAL A 229 -13.89 11.29 2.65
C VAL A 229 -14.02 10.81 4.11
N ARG A 230 -14.30 9.52 4.35
CA ARG A 230 -14.48 8.94 5.70
C ARG A 230 -13.21 8.38 6.33
N VAL A 231 -12.26 7.88 5.53
CA VAL A 231 -11.01 7.27 6.05
C VAL A 231 -10.10 8.28 6.78
N THR A 232 -10.34 9.59 6.64
CA THR A 232 -9.62 10.65 7.37
C THR A 232 -10.03 10.84 8.83
N ALA A 233 -10.95 10.06 9.41
CA ALA A 233 -11.45 10.28 10.77
C ALA A 233 -11.39 9.05 11.68
N VAL A 234 -10.21 8.78 12.27
CA VAL A 234 -10.06 8.03 13.54
C VAL A 234 -9.26 8.90 14.52
N PRO A 235 -9.79 9.28 15.70
CA PRO A 235 -9.11 10.18 16.61
C PRO A 235 -8.06 9.45 17.46
N GLY A 236 -6.82 9.96 17.48
CA GLY A 236 -5.85 9.70 18.54
C GLY A 236 -4.46 9.26 18.09
N ALA A 237 -4.33 8.17 17.34
CA ALA A 237 -3.01 7.61 16.97
C ALA A 237 -2.58 7.92 15.52
N GLY A 238 -3.54 8.10 14.61
CA GLY A 238 -3.27 8.43 13.21
C GLY A 238 -2.82 9.87 12.99
N ASN A 239 -3.30 10.83 13.79
CA ASN A 239 -3.02 12.26 13.57
C ASN A 239 -1.55 12.64 13.81
N VAL A 240 -0.85 11.92 14.70
CA VAL A 240 0.57 12.15 14.94
C VAL A 240 1.37 11.68 13.73
N ALA A 241 1.11 10.46 13.24
CA ALA A 241 1.78 9.91 12.06
C ALA A 241 1.47 10.68 10.77
N HIS A 242 0.20 11.02 10.50
CA HIS A 242 -0.19 11.79 9.30
C HIS A 242 0.34 13.23 9.36
N GLY A 243 0.27 13.89 10.52
CA GLY A 243 0.83 15.22 10.71
C GLY A 243 2.36 15.25 10.56
N GLN A 244 3.04 14.20 11.02
CA GLN A 244 4.50 14.07 10.99
C GLN A 244 5.02 13.68 9.59
N VAL A 245 4.29 12.84 8.84
CA VAL A 245 4.58 12.56 7.42
C VAL A 245 4.37 13.81 6.55
N ALA A 246 3.28 14.55 6.77
CA ALA A 246 3.03 15.82 6.08
C ALA A 246 4.12 16.87 6.39
N GLN A 247 4.56 16.94 7.65
CA GLN A 247 5.63 17.82 8.10
C GLN A 247 7.00 17.43 7.50
N GLN A 248 7.31 16.13 7.44
CA GLN A 248 8.52 15.62 6.80
C GLN A 248 8.53 15.93 5.29
N THR A 249 7.40 15.76 4.62
CA THR A 249 7.26 16.07 3.18
C THR A 249 7.51 17.56 2.90
N LEU A 250 6.97 18.45 3.74
CA LEU A 250 7.22 19.90 3.65
C LEU A 250 8.69 20.25 3.95
N ALA A 251 9.30 19.61 4.96
CA ALA A 251 10.70 19.80 5.29
C ALA A 251 11.64 19.36 4.15
N ASP A 252 11.34 18.23 3.51
CA ASP A 252 12.10 17.71 2.37
C ASP A 252 11.99 18.62 1.14
N ALA A 253 10.78 19.07 0.82
CA ALA A 253 10.56 20.04 -0.26
C ALA A 253 11.32 21.34 0.00
N SER A 254 11.27 21.85 1.24
CA SER A 254 12.01 23.05 1.65
C SER A 254 13.53 22.87 1.52
N ARG A 255 14.06 21.71 1.90
CA ARG A 255 15.50 21.40 1.76
C ARG A 255 15.94 21.35 0.29
N ARG A 256 15.11 20.78 -0.60
CA ARG A 256 15.37 20.76 -2.04
C ARG A 256 15.37 22.16 -2.64
N LEU A 257 14.41 23.00 -2.25
CA LEU A 257 14.38 24.40 -2.64
C LEU A 257 15.61 25.15 -2.11
N ALA A 258 16.00 24.95 -0.86
CA ALA A 258 17.18 25.60 -0.30
C ALA A 258 18.48 25.23 -1.02
N ALA A 259 18.59 24.01 -1.57
CA ALA A 259 19.77 23.55 -2.29
C ALA A 259 20.01 24.31 -3.61
N ILE A 260 18.96 24.87 -4.22
CA ILE A 260 19.04 25.63 -5.48
C ILE A 260 19.08 27.16 -5.28
N LEU A 261 19.00 27.62 -4.02
CA LEU A 261 18.95 29.03 -3.66
C LEU A 261 20.31 29.55 -3.15
N ASP A 262 20.62 30.80 -3.44
CA ASP A 262 21.73 31.49 -2.78
C ASP A 262 21.43 31.77 -1.30
N VAL A 263 22.43 32.29 -0.57
CA VAL A 263 22.34 32.51 0.88
C VAL A 263 21.22 33.48 1.27
N ASN A 264 20.99 34.53 0.47
CA ASN A 264 19.98 35.54 0.78
C ASN A 264 18.57 34.97 0.58
N TRP A 265 18.35 34.24 -0.51
CA TRP A 265 17.06 33.60 -0.78
C TRP A 265 16.77 32.44 0.17
N ARG A 266 17.79 31.67 0.57
CA ARG A 266 17.65 30.64 1.61
C ARG A 266 17.17 31.23 2.93
N GLN A 267 17.71 32.38 3.34
CA GLN A 267 17.30 33.06 4.56
C GLN A 267 15.89 33.65 4.45
N TYR A 268 15.54 34.23 3.29
CA TYR A 268 14.22 34.84 3.08
C TYR A 268 13.09 33.79 3.05
N LEU A 269 13.28 32.70 2.31
CA LEU A 269 12.30 31.60 2.14
C LEU A 269 12.42 30.49 3.17
N ALA A 270 13.25 30.65 4.21
CA ALA A 270 13.36 29.70 5.30
C ALA A 270 12.01 29.50 5.99
N LEU A 271 11.60 28.24 6.09
CA LEU A 271 10.47 27.84 6.92
C LEU A 271 10.83 27.89 8.42
N PRO A 272 9.83 27.96 9.32
CA PRO A 272 10.05 27.95 10.76
C PRO A 272 10.82 26.70 11.20
N ALA A 273 11.68 26.82 12.21
CA ALA A 273 12.56 25.74 12.67
C ALA A 273 11.77 24.48 13.09
N GLU A 274 10.55 24.68 13.58
CA GLU A 274 9.61 23.65 13.98
C GLU A 274 9.23 22.73 12.82
N VAL A 275 9.24 23.21 11.57
CA VAL A 275 8.98 22.37 10.38
C VAL A 275 10.03 21.27 10.23
N TYR A 276 11.26 21.51 10.69
CA TYR A 276 12.37 20.55 10.59
C TYR A 276 12.53 19.66 11.83
N GLY A 277 11.85 19.98 12.93
CA GLY A 277 11.92 19.23 14.20
C GLY A 277 10.90 18.10 14.29
N THR A 278 11.12 17.17 15.22
CA THR A 278 10.22 16.03 15.51
C THR A 278 9.29 16.27 16.69
N ASP A 279 9.62 17.22 17.56
CA ASP A 279 9.06 17.27 18.92
C ASP A 279 7.95 18.33 19.08
N ARG A 280 7.78 19.23 18.09
CA ARG A 280 6.81 20.33 18.16
C ARG A 280 6.22 20.67 16.80
N GLN A 281 4.89 20.80 16.76
CA GLN A 281 4.17 21.20 15.55
C GLN A 281 4.23 22.74 15.38
N PRO A 282 4.52 23.27 14.17
CA PRO A 282 4.52 24.70 13.91
C PRO A 282 3.13 25.30 14.11
N SER A 283 3.08 26.49 14.71
CA SER A 283 1.83 27.23 14.87
C SER A 283 1.31 27.73 13.52
N LEU A 284 -0.03 27.81 13.39
CA LEU A 284 -0.68 28.31 12.18
C LEU A 284 -0.19 29.70 11.79
N GLU A 285 0.06 30.57 12.77
CA GLU A 285 0.56 31.92 12.56
C GLU A 285 1.95 31.95 11.89
N LEU A 286 2.86 31.06 12.31
CA LEU A 286 4.22 30.97 11.74
C LEU A 286 4.20 30.42 10.31
N LEU A 287 3.32 29.45 10.04
CA LEU A 287 3.13 28.91 8.69
C LEU A 287 2.51 29.96 7.76
N GLN A 288 1.50 30.71 8.22
CA GLN A 288 0.89 31.78 7.43
C GLN A 288 1.87 32.91 7.12
N LYS A 289 2.73 33.30 8.07
CA LYS A 289 3.81 34.28 7.83
C LYS A 289 4.77 33.79 6.75
N SER A 290 5.08 32.49 6.74
CA SER A 290 5.95 31.88 5.72
C SER A 290 5.24 31.83 4.36
N LEU A 291 3.96 31.43 4.33
CA LEU A 291 3.15 31.38 3.12
C LEU A 291 3.04 32.76 2.45
N ALA A 292 2.85 33.82 3.23
CA ALA A 292 2.80 35.19 2.71
C ALA A 292 4.09 35.60 1.99
N LYS A 293 5.27 35.12 2.43
CA LYS A 293 6.53 35.37 1.73
C LYS A 293 6.59 34.64 0.39
N PHE A 294 6.12 33.38 0.34
CA PHE A 294 6.03 32.60 -0.90
C PHE A 294 5.01 33.18 -1.87
N ASP A 295 3.83 33.60 -1.39
CA ASP A 295 2.81 34.25 -2.22
C ASP A 295 3.33 35.56 -2.83
N ARG A 296 4.12 36.34 -2.08
CA ARG A 296 4.76 37.55 -2.60
C ARG A 296 5.74 37.23 -3.75
N VAL A 297 6.57 36.21 -3.59
CA VAL A 297 7.51 35.77 -4.64
C VAL A 297 6.78 35.22 -5.87
N ALA A 298 5.64 34.54 -5.67
CA ALA A 298 4.82 34.04 -6.76
C ALA A 298 4.07 35.15 -7.52
N ALA A 299 3.76 36.27 -6.86
CA ALA A 299 2.99 37.38 -7.44
C ALA A 299 3.86 38.42 -8.16
N GLU A 300 5.14 38.59 -7.78
CA GLU A 300 6.00 39.61 -8.35
C GLU A 300 6.66 39.16 -9.67
N PRO A 301 6.47 39.87 -10.80
CA PRO A 301 6.98 39.46 -12.12
C PRO A 301 8.50 39.28 -12.16
N GLN A 302 9.23 40.08 -11.37
CA GLN A 302 10.69 40.00 -11.30
C GLN A 302 11.23 38.68 -10.73
N TYR A 303 10.42 37.92 -9.99
CA TYR A 303 10.81 36.63 -9.40
C TYR A 303 10.20 35.42 -10.13
N GLN A 304 9.60 35.64 -11.32
CA GLN A 304 8.87 34.61 -12.03
C GLN A 304 9.74 33.41 -12.43
N SER A 305 11.04 33.64 -12.68
CA SER A 305 12.02 32.58 -12.97
C SER A 305 12.25 31.64 -11.79
N LEU A 306 12.15 32.15 -10.55
CA LEU A 306 12.16 31.33 -9.33
C LEU A 306 10.78 30.70 -9.08
N ALA A 307 9.70 31.46 -9.27
CA ALA A 307 8.34 30.98 -9.03
C ALA A 307 7.91 29.82 -9.96
N GLN A 308 8.52 29.71 -11.15
CA GLN A 308 8.30 28.61 -12.09
C GLN A 308 9.15 27.35 -11.79
N ARG A 309 10.10 27.42 -10.84
CA ARG A 309 10.89 26.24 -10.46
C ARG A 309 10.00 25.22 -9.77
N THR A 310 10.18 23.95 -10.14
CA THR A 310 9.41 22.83 -9.60
C THR A 310 9.55 22.75 -8.08
N GLU A 311 10.76 22.98 -7.55
CA GLU A 311 11.05 22.97 -6.12
C GLU A 311 10.30 24.08 -5.38
N PHE A 312 10.18 25.26 -5.98
CA PHE A 312 9.44 26.38 -5.42
C PHE A 312 7.94 26.09 -5.40
N GLN A 313 7.38 25.63 -6.53
CA GLN A 313 5.96 25.30 -6.66
C GLN A 313 5.54 24.16 -5.70
N GLN A 314 6.38 23.14 -5.54
CA GLN A 314 6.14 22.04 -4.63
C GLN A 314 6.11 22.51 -3.16
N THR A 315 7.12 23.25 -2.71
CA THR A 315 7.15 23.79 -1.34
C THR A 315 5.99 24.75 -1.09
N HIS A 316 5.65 25.61 -2.07
CA HIS A 316 4.53 26.54 -1.96
C HIS A 316 3.18 25.84 -1.86
N ALA A 317 2.94 24.81 -2.68
CA ALA A 317 1.70 24.02 -2.66
C ALA A 317 1.54 23.26 -1.33
N LEU A 318 2.61 22.62 -0.84
CA LEU A 318 2.60 21.90 0.44
C LEU A 318 2.36 22.84 1.63
N LEU A 319 2.99 24.02 1.61
CA LEU A 319 2.79 25.04 2.64
C LEU A 319 1.34 25.55 2.67
N ARG A 320 0.74 25.78 1.50
CA ARG A 320 -0.67 26.21 1.38
C ARG A 320 -1.63 25.14 1.89
N ALA A 321 -1.44 23.88 1.51
CA ALA A 321 -2.24 22.76 1.98
C ALA A 321 -2.19 22.65 3.52
N ARG A 322 -1.00 22.81 4.11
CA ARG A 322 -0.82 22.73 5.56
C ARG A 322 -1.52 23.84 6.34
N CYS A 323 -1.46 25.08 5.83
CA CYS A 323 -2.21 26.19 6.42
C CYS A 323 -3.72 25.94 6.38
N ALA A 324 -4.25 25.36 5.29
CA ALA A 324 -5.67 25.06 5.13
C ALA A 324 -6.14 23.96 6.10
N GLU A 325 -5.36 22.89 6.25
CA GLU A 325 -5.64 21.79 7.18
C GLU A 325 -5.69 22.28 8.64
N GLN A 326 -4.67 23.02 9.09
CA GLN A 326 -4.62 23.52 10.47
C GLN A 326 -5.76 24.52 10.76
N ALA A 327 -6.17 25.33 9.79
CA ALA A 327 -7.32 26.22 9.91
C ALA A 327 -8.65 25.47 10.02
N ALA A 328 -8.79 24.32 9.34
CA ALA A 328 -9.98 23.47 9.42
C ALA A 328 -10.08 22.75 10.78
N SER A 329 -8.97 22.22 11.30
CA SER A 329 -8.94 21.55 12.62
C SER A 329 -9.25 22.49 13.78
N ALA A 330 -8.93 23.78 13.68
CA ALA A 330 -9.21 24.77 14.72
C ALA A 330 -10.71 25.09 14.90
N ARG A 331 -11.59 24.72 13.95
CA ARG A 331 -13.03 25.03 13.97
C ARG A 331 -13.91 23.97 14.64
N LEU A 332 -13.36 22.81 15.02
CA LEU A 332 -14.12 21.68 15.58
C LEU A 332 -13.94 21.58 17.11
N THR A 333 -14.58 22.47 17.87
CA THR A 333 -14.75 22.35 19.33
C THR A 333 -16.24 22.36 19.66
N LEU A 334 -16.82 21.19 19.96
CA LEU A 334 -18.21 21.05 20.39
C LEU A 334 -18.28 20.78 21.91
N PRO A 335 -19.25 21.36 22.64
CA PRO A 335 -19.45 21.09 24.07
C PRO A 335 -19.98 19.67 24.31
N PRO A 336 -19.79 19.10 25.53
CA PRO A 336 -20.18 17.73 25.82
C PRO A 336 -21.70 17.53 25.71
N PRO A 337 -22.17 16.36 25.20
CA PRO A 337 -23.58 16.09 24.98
C PRO A 337 -24.36 15.86 26.30
N PRO A 338 -25.68 16.10 26.32
CA PRO A 338 -26.52 15.91 27.51
C PRO A 338 -26.56 14.44 27.97
N SER A 339 -26.55 14.22 29.29
CA SER A 339 -26.39 12.89 29.91
C SER A 339 -27.65 12.01 29.95
N ASP A 340 -28.82 12.53 29.59
CA ASP A 340 -30.09 11.91 29.99
C ASP A 340 -30.57 10.79 29.04
N ASP A 341 -30.06 10.73 27.80
CA ASP A 341 -30.54 9.77 26.80
C ASP A 341 -29.88 8.37 26.88
N PHE A 342 -28.76 8.21 27.59
CA PHE A 342 -28.01 6.94 27.60
C PHE A 342 -28.62 5.83 28.48
N GLN A 343 -29.53 6.16 29.40
CA GLN A 343 -30.19 5.17 30.27
C GLN A 343 -31.35 4.44 29.57
N ALA A 344 -31.93 5.03 28.51
CA ALA A 344 -33.03 4.44 27.76
C ALA A 344 -32.58 3.29 26.84
N ILE A 345 -31.37 3.38 26.29
CA ILE A 345 -30.84 2.42 25.31
C ILE A 345 -30.40 1.10 25.97
N ARG A 346 -30.11 1.09 27.28
CA ARG A 346 -29.60 -0.10 27.98
C ARG A 346 -30.69 -1.09 28.45
N ARG A 347 -31.97 -0.88 28.10
CA ARG A 347 -33.10 -1.71 28.55
C ARG A 347 -33.90 -2.41 27.43
N GLN A 348 -33.41 -2.41 26.19
CA GLN A 348 -33.97 -3.23 25.10
C GLN A 348 -32.98 -4.32 24.69
#